data_AF-A0AAV8ZZM2-F1
#
_entry.id   AF-A0AAV8ZZM2-F1
#
_cell.length_a   1.000
_cell.length_b   1.000
_cell.length_c   1.000
_cell.angle_alpha   90.00
_cell.angle_beta   90.00
_cell.angle_gamma   90.00
#
_symmetry.space_group_name_H-M   'P 1'
#
loop_
_entity.id
_entity.type
_entity.pdbx_description
1 polymer ?
#
loop_
_entity_poly.entity_id
_entity_poly.type
_entity_poly.pdbx_seq_one_letter_code
_entity_poly.pdbx_strand_id
1 'polypeptide(L)'
;MVSCVAKVYTPEILELFQAEYEKSLNCFIYIHGKVGHVIEYKIHRDRSNERTILFDSATEMVTCISKKFEFMGIQCCHVLKVLDHRNIKFLPPQYILTRWTRDAKFDVVHDICSSSIQVDMCLLY
;
A
#
# COMPACT_ATOMS: atom_id res chain seq x y z
N MET A 1 -2.06 -2.21 -10.02
CA MET A 1 -1.46 -1.47 -8.90
C MET A 1 -0.21 -0.70 -9.32
N VAL A 2 0.84 -1.37 -9.84
CA VAL A 2 2.07 -0.71 -10.30
C VAL A 2 1.80 0.41 -11.32
N SER A 3 0.94 0.15 -12.32
CA SER A 3 0.53 1.14 -13.32
C SER A 3 -0.17 2.36 -12.72
N CYS A 4 -0.95 2.19 -11.65
CA CYS A 4 -1.64 3.28 -10.96
C CYS A 4 -0.63 4.19 -10.25
N VAL A 5 0.25 3.60 -9.44
CA VAL A 5 1.23 4.39 -8.66
C VAL A 5 2.34 4.97 -9.55
N ALA A 6 2.62 4.41 -10.72
CA ALA A 6 3.56 4.96 -11.69
C ALA A 6 3.19 6.35 -12.22
N LYS A 7 1.91 6.73 -12.12
CA LYS A 7 1.43 8.08 -12.47
C LYS A 7 1.68 9.09 -11.36
N VAL A 8 1.75 8.63 -10.11
CA VAL A 8 1.78 9.46 -8.90
C VAL A 8 3.19 9.59 -8.34
N TYR A 9 3.95 8.49 -8.25
CA TYR A 9 5.26 8.48 -7.63
C TYR A 9 6.37 9.08 -8.49
N THR A 10 7.37 9.67 -7.82
CA THR A 10 8.65 9.97 -8.48
C THR A 10 9.30 8.66 -8.98
N PRO A 11 10.18 8.72 -9.99
CA PRO A 11 10.85 7.53 -10.52
C PRO A 11 11.56 6.70 -9.43
N GLU A 12 12.24 7.34 -8.49
CA GLU A 12 13.00 6.69 -7.42
C GLU A 12 12.09 5.92 -6.46
N ILE A 13 10.95 6.50 -6.09
CA ILE A 13 9.97 5.83 -5.24
C ILE A 13 9.27 4.70 -6.00
N LEU A 14 8.99 4.90 -7.29
CA LEU A 14 8.38 3.86 -8.12
C LEU A 14 9.26 2.61 -8.17
N GLU A 15 10.57 2.76 -8.31
CA GLU A 15 11.52 1.63 -8.30
C GLU A 15 11.48 0.86 -6.97
N LEU A 16 11.51 1.58 -5.85
CA LEU A 16 11.39 0.97 -4.52
C LEU A 16 10.04 0.26 -4.31
N PHE A 17 8.96 0.83 -4.84
CA PHE A 17 7.63 0.20 -4.80
C PHE A 17 7.59 -1.07 -5.66
N GLN A 18 8.12 -1.02 -6.88
CA GLN A 18 8.18 -2.18 -7.77
C GLN A 18 8.95 -3.34 -7.14
N ALA A 19 10.09 -3.06 -6.50
CA ALA A 19 10.86 -4.07 -5.78
C ALA A 19 10.06 -4.73 -4.64
N GLU A 20 9.22 -3.98 -3.90
CA GLU A 20 8.32 -4.56 -2.90
C GLU A 20 7.14 -5.32 -3.53
N TYR A 21 6.63 -4.85 -4.66
CA TYR A 21 5.54 -5.49 -5.37
C TYR A 21 5.98 -6.85 -5.94
N GLU A 22 7.13 -6.93 -6.62
CA GLU A 22 7.71 -8.20 -7.11
C GLU A 22 7.98 -9.18 -5.97
N LYS A 23 8.46 -8.65 -4.84
CA LYS A 23 8.59 -9.43 -3.62
C LYS A 23 7.26 -10.05 -3.21
N SER A 24 6.15 -9.31 -3.27
CA SER A 24 4.83 -9.81 -2.85
C SER A 24 4.34 -10.99 -3.68
N LEU A 25 4.69 -11.04 -4.98
CA LEU A 25 4.28 -12.13 -5.88
C LEU A 25 4.79 -13.50 -5.41
N ASN A 26 5.94 -13.52 -4.75
CA ASN A 26 6.57 -14.73 -4.20
C ASN A 26 6.14 -15.06 -2.77
N CYS A 27 5.17 -14.34 -2.21
CA CYS A 27 4.63 -14.63 -0.88
C CYS A 27 3.43 -15.58 -0.98
N PHE A 28 3.37 -16.52 -0.03
CA PHE A 28 2.20 -17.34 0.24
C PHE A 28 1.35 -16.66 1.31
N ILE A 29 0.03 -16.78 1.19
CA ILE A 29 -0.94 -16.18 2.09
C ILE A 29 -2.04 -17.18 2.40
N TYR A 30 -2.44 -17.25 3.67
CA TYR A 30 -3.62 -17.98 4.10
C TYR A 30 -4.31 -17.26 5.26
N ILE A 31 -5.60 -17.55 5.45
CA ILE A 31 -6.40 -16.99 6.56
C ILE A 31 -6.11 -17.82 7.81
N HIS A 32 -5.72 -17.16 8.89
CA HIS A 32 -5.52 -17.78 10.20
C HIS A 32 -6.75 -17.67 11.09
N GLY A 33 -7.46 -16.54 11.01
CA GLY A 33 -8.65 -16.33 11.82
C GLY A 33 -9.45 -15.11 11.42
N LYS A 34 -10.61 -14.95 12.06
CA LYS A 34 -11.49 -13.79 11.90
C LYS A 34 -12.17 -13.48 13.23
N VAL A 35 -12.11 -12.23 13.66
CA VAL A 35 -12.82 -11.72 14.84
C VAL A 35 -13.57 -10.46 14.43
N GLY A 36 -14.90 -10.53 14.40
CA GLY A 36 -15.72 -9.42 13.90
C GLY A 36 -15.39 -9.05 12.46
N HIS A 37 -15.02 -7.79 12.22
CA HIS A 37 -14.57 -7.27 10.92
C HIS A 37 -13.07 -7.47 10.66
N VAL A 38 -12.30 -7.93 11.66
CA VAL A 38 -10.86 -8.13 11.53
C VAL A 38 -10.56 -9.56 11.06
N ILE A 39 -9.81 -9.67 9.98
CA ILE A 39 -9.35 -10.93 9.39
C ILE A 39 -7.84 -10.99 9.54
N GLU A 40 -7.37 -12.05 10.20
CA GLU A 40 -5.95 -12.32 10.39
C GLU A 40 -5.43 -13.19 9.24
N TYR A 41 -4.42 -12.68 8.56
CA TYR A 41 -3.66 -13.39 7.54
C TYR A 41 -2.29 -13.79 8.07
N LYS A 42 -1.82 -14.94 7.62
CA LYS A 42 -0.43 -15.36 7.74
C LYS A 42 0.21 -15.32 6.37
N ILE A 43 1.34 -14.64 6.28
CA ILE A 43 2.10 -14.48 5.04
C ILE A 43 3.51 -14.96 5.29
N HIS A 44 4.02 -15.79 4.39
CA HIS A 44 5.39 -16.26 4.44
C HIS A 44 5.98 -16.36 3.03
N ARG A 45 7.30 -16.21 2.91
CA ARG A 45 8.03 -16.39 1.64
C ARG A 45 8.79 -17.72 1.64
N ASP A 46 9.36 -18.06 2.78
CA ASP A 46 10.00 -19.33 3.10
C ASP A 46 9.33 -19.93 4.36
N ARG A 47 9.76 -21.12 4.79
CA ARG A 47 9.18 -21.80 5.97
C ARG A 47 9.52 -21.13 7.31
N SER A 48 10.43 -20.16 7.35
CA SER A 48 10.96 -19.56 8.59
C SER A 48 10.50 -18.13 8.85
N ASN A 49 9.94 -17.43 7.85
CA ASN A 49 9.58 -16.02 7.97
C ASN A 49 8.07 -15.78 7.85
N GLU A 50 7.27 -16.45 8.68
CA GLU A 50 5.84 -16.16 8.78
C GLU A 50 5.59 -14.81 9.48
N ARG A 51 4.65 -14.04 8.93
CA ARG A 51 4.22 -12.73 9.41
C ARG A 51 2.71 -12.69 9.55
N THR A 52 2.25 -12.17 10.68
CA THR A 52 0.84 -11.85 10.91
C THR A 52 0.49 -10.49 10.31
N ILE A 53 -0.60 -10.46 9.55
CA ILE A 53 -1.17 -9.25 8.94
C ILE A 53 -2.64 -9.18 9.30
N LEU A 54 -3.10 -8.00 9.73
CA LEU A 54 -4.50 -7.78 10.06
C LEU A 54 -5.16 -7.01 8.91
N PHE A 55 -6.33 -7.46 8.50
CA PHE A 55 -7.20 -6.73 7.58
C PHE A 55 -8.51 -6.39 8.26
N ASP A 56 -8.83 -5.12 8.33
CA ASP A 56 -10.11 -4.60 8.80
C ASP A 56 -11.05 -4.43 7.59
N SER A 57 -12.11 -5.22 7.51
CA SER A 57 -13.08 -5.13 6.41
C SER A 57 -14.06 -3.96 6.53
N ALA A 58 -14.17 -3.32 7.70
CA ALA A 58 -15.01 -2.14 7.88
C ALA A 58 -14.31 -0.87 7.36
N THR A 59 -12.98 -0.80 7.51
CA THR A 59 -12.18 0.34 7.07
C THR A 59 -11.31 0.06 5.83
N GLU A 60 -11.33 -1.17 5.32
CA GLU A 60 -10.44 -1.68 4.27
C GLU A 60 -8.95 -1.46 4.56
N MET A 61 -8.58 -1.44 5.85
CA MET A 61 -7.19 -1.21 6.25
C MET A 61 -6.43 -2.52 6.40
N VAL A 62 -5.17 -2.50 6.00
CA VAL A 62 -4.23 -3.61 6.12
C VAL A 62 -3.11 -3.13 7.05
N THR A 63 -2.91 -3.83 8.15
CA THR A 63 -1.88 -3.52 9.13
C THR A 63 -0.84 -4.63 9.18
N CYS A 64 0.41 -4.27 8.91
CA CYS A 64 1.55 -5.15 9.07
C CYS A 64 2.46 -4.60 10.16
N ILE A 65 3.00 -5.48 11.02
CA ILE A 65 3.97 -5.12 12.06
C ILE A 65 5.30 -4.61 11.46
N SER A 66 5.54 -4.80 10.16
CA SER A 66 6.75 -4.28 9.54
C SER A 66 6.74 -2.76 9.54
N LYS A 67 7.76 -2.15 10.15
CA LYS A 67 7.95 -0.69 10.20
C LYS A 67 8.40 -0.07 8.87
N LYS A 68 8.38 -0.83 7.77
CA LYS A 68 8.90 -0.35 6.47
C LYS A 68 8.16 0.90 5.99
N PHE A 69 6.84 0.97 6.19
CA PHE A 69 6.09 2.17 5.85
C PHE A 69 6.45 3.36 6.75
N GLU A 70 6.67 3.13 8.05
CA GLU A 70 7.07 4.20 8.98
C GLU A 70 8.42 4.83 8.59
N PHE A 71 9.38 4.01 8.15
CA PHE A 71 10.72 4.48 7.79
C PHE A 71 10.85 4.95 6.35
N MET A 72 10.33 4.19 5.39
CA MET A 72 10.53 4.45 3.95
C MET A 72 9.30 5.10 3.31
N GLY A 73 8.15 5.12 3.99
CA GLY A 73 6.88 5.57 3.41
C GLY A 73 6.36 4.71 2.25
N ILE A 74 6.86 3.46 2.14
CA ILE A 74 6.47 2.49 1.11
C ILE A 74 5.92 1.25 1.80
N GLN A 75 4.79 0.75 1.31
CA GLN A 75 4.17 -0.46 1.85
C GLN A 75 5.08 -1.68 1.64
N CYS A 76 5.14 -2.55 2.64
CA CYS A 76 5.90 -3.78 2.52
C CYS A 76 5.19 -4.78 1.60
N CYS A 77 5.96 -5.73 1.06
CA CYS A 77 5.41 -6.83 0.28
C CYS A 77 4.24 -7.59 0.94
N HIS A 78 4.15 -7.65 2.27
CA HIS A 78 3.04 -8.32 2.95
C HIS A 78 1.72 -7.57 2.80
N VAL A 79 1.73 -6.24 2.95
CA VAL A 79 0.54 -5.41 2.74
C VAL A 79 0.09 -5.52 1.28
N LEU A 80 1.04 -5.41 0.35
CA LEU A 80 0.77 -5.55 -1.09
C LEU A 80 0.17 -6.93 -1.42
N LYS A 81 0.66 -8.00 -0.78
CA LYS A 81 0.12 -9.35 -0.96
C LYS A 81 -1.33 -9.47 -0.47
N VAL A 82 -1.69 -8.86 0.67
CA VAL A 82 -3.09 -8.85 1.13
C VAL A 82 -3.98 -8.09 0.16
N LEU A 83 -3.54 -6.92 -0.33
CA LEU A 83 -4.31 -6.13 -1.30
C LEU A 83 -4.56 -6.92 -2.58
N ASP A 84 -3.53 -7.56 -3.14
CA ASP A 84 -3.68 -8.39 -4.34
C ASP A 84 -4.60 -9.59 -4.10
N HIS A 85 -4.43 -10.29 -2.97
CA HIS A 85 -5.30 -11.42 -2.57
C HIS A 85 -6.77 -11.02 -2.40
N ARG A 86 -7.02 -9.77 -1.98
CA ARG A 86 -8.35 -9.15 -1.88
C ARG A 86 -8.87 -8.61 -3.22
N ASN A 87 -8.12 -8.78 -4.31
CA ASN A 87 -8.39 -8.18 -5.61
C ASN A 87 -8.46 -6.65 -5.61
N ILE A 88 -7.81 -5.99 -4.66
CA ILE A 88 -7.68 -4.53 -4.63
C ILE A 88 -6.53 -4.15 -5.57
N LYS A 89 -6.87 -3.57 -6.73
CA LYS A 89 -5.91 -3.34 -7.82
C LYS A 89 -5.25 -1.96 -7.79
N PHE A 90 -5.64 -1.08 -6.87
CA PHE A 90 -5.03 0.23 -6.65
C PHE A 90 -4.48 0.32 -5.22
N LEU A 91 -3.56 1.24 -4.98
CA LEU A 91 -3.08 1.51 -3.63
C LEU A 91 -4.01 2.56 -3.00
N PRO A 92 -4.72 2.26 -1.91
CA PRO A 92 -5.57 3.24 -1.25
C PRO A 92 -4.83 4.54 -0.90
N PRO A 93 -5.46 5.72 -1.02
CA PRO A 93 -4.80 7.02 -0.81
C PRO A 93 -4.08 7.16 0.53
N GLN A 94 -4.61 6.55 1.61
CA GLN A 94 -4.01 6.56 2.94
C GLN A 94 -2.61 5.91 3.00
N TYR A 95 -2.22 5.13 1.98
CA TYR A 95 -0.90 4.53 1.86
C TYR A 95 0.05 5.30 0.94
N ILE A 96 -0.39 6.42 0.37
CA ILE A 96 0.41 7.29 -0.49
C ILE A 96 0.81 8.52 0.33
N LEU A 97 2.11 8.73 0.50
CA LEU A 97 2.63 9.90 1.21
C LEU A 97 2.96 11.01 0.21
N THR A 98 2.48 12.23 0.47
CA THR A 98 2.63 13.40 -0.40
C THR A 98 4.08 13.65 -0.81
N ARG A 99 5.03 13.55 0.13
CA ARG A 99 6.47 13.73 -0.12
C ARG A 99 7.06 12.80 -1.19
N TRP A 100 6.39 11.69 -1.50
CA TRP A 100 6.81 10.69 -2.48
C TRP A 100 6.11 10.82 -3.84
N THR A 101 5.18 11.77 -3.94
CA THR A 101 4.50 12.08 -5.19
C THR A 101 5.33 13.05 -6.03
N ARG A 102 5.11 13.05 -7.35
CA ARG A 102 5.72 14.05 -8.25
C ARG A 102 5.29 15.48 -7.90
N ASP A 103 4.12 15.60 -7.28
CA ASP A 103 3.52 16.87 -6.89
C ASP A 103 4.10 17.45 -5.59
N ALA A 104 4.98 16.73 -4.90
CA ALA A 104 5.67 17.19 -3.69
C ALA A 104 6.43 18.52 -3.87
N LYS A 105 6.79 18.88 -5.12
CA LYS A 105 7.44 20.15 -5.45
C LYS A 105 6.47 21.34 -5.58
N PHE A 106 5.17 21.09 -5.71
CA PHE A 106 4.15 22.13 -5.89
C PHE A 106 3.47 22.54 -4.57
N ASP A 107 3.57 21.72 -3.52
CA ASP A 107 2.98 22.00 -2.20
C ASP A 107 3.69 23.10 -1.39
N VAL A 108 4.82 23.65 -1.86
CA VAL A 108 5.53 24.73 -1.17
C VAL A 108 4.94 26.12 -1.50
N VAL A 109 3.97 26.24 -2.42
CA VAL A 109 3.49 27.55 -2.92
C VAL A 109 2.02 27.86 -2.64
N HIS A 110 1.27 27.03 -1.90
CA HIS A 110 -0.11 27.39 -1.51
C HIS A 110 -0.36 27.26 0.00
N ASP A 111 0.15 28.24 0.75
CA ASP A 111 -0.61 28.75 1.87
C ASP A 111 -1.95 29.32 1.32
N ILE A 112 -3.05 28.95 1.97
CA ILE A 112 -4.44 29.39 1.70
C ILE A 112 -5.12 28.71 0.49
N CYS A 113 -5.66 27.51 0.69
CA CYS A 113 -7.11 27.26 0.79
C CYS A 113 -7.37 25.76 0.69
N SER A 114 -8.27 25.28 1.56
CA SER A 114 -8.83 23.94 1.54
C SER A 114 -9.34 23.57 0.14
N SER A 115 -9.31 22.27 -0.17
CA SER A 115 -9.83 21.60 -1.38
C SER A 115 -9.12 21.90 -2.71
N SER A 116 -8.28 20.96 -3.17
CA SER A 116 -8.45 20.23 -4.45
C SER A 116 -7.14 19.50 -4.84
N ILE A 117 -6.91 18.32 -4.27
CA ILE A 117 -6.17 17.28 -4.99
C ILE A 117 -7.01 16.00 -4.91
N GLN A 118 -8.19 16.07 -5.54
CA GLN A 118 -8.69 14.88 -6.20
C GLN A 118 -7.71 14.63 -7.34
N VAL A 119 -6.66 13.84 -7.05
CA VAL A 119 -5.91 13.19 -8.13
C VAL A 119 -6.98 12.42 -8.87
N ASP A 120 -7.29 12.96 -10.04
CA ASP A 120 -8.29 12.45 -10.92
C ASP A 120 -8.11 10.94 -10.97
N MET A 121 -9.21 10.30 -10.62
CA MET A 121 -9.42 8.89 -10.41
C MET A 121 -8.49 8.08 -11.36
N CYS A 122 -7.99 6.90 -10.97
CA CYS A 122 -7.66 5.90 -12.00
C CYS A 122 -8.98 5.48 -12.68
N LEU A 123 -9.55 6.41 -13.46
CA LEU A 123 -10.96 6.68 -13.69
C LEU A 123 -11.81 5.45 -13.98
N LEU A 124 -12.75 5.21 -13.06
CA LEU A 124 -13.92 4.34 -13.11
C LEU A 124 -13.54 2.88 -13.35
N TYR A 125 -13.52 2.09 -12.26
CA TYR A 125 -13.37 0.63 -12.25
C TYR A 125 -11.95 0.07 -12.43
#